data_AF-A0A1I9GE29-F1
#
_entry.id   AF-A0A1I9GE29-F1
#
_cell.length_a   1.000
_cell.length_b   1.000
_cell.length_c   1.000
_cell.angle_alpha   90.00
_cell.angle_beta   90.00
_cell.angle_gamma   90.00
#
_symmetry.space_group_name_H-M   'P 1'
#
loop_
_entity.id
_entity.type
_entity.pdbx_description
1 polymer ?
#
loop_
_entity_poly.entity_id
_entity_poly.type
_entity_poly.pdbx_seq_one_letter_code
_entity_poly.pdbx_strand_id
1 'polypeptide(L)'
;TCEEMEIPDEYCICEQIWHKTDIHSDDVTNAAQFLINDINNFLKQKNLTEICETLDFIEVISAEYHETKATLKIVVSASPSNGKYEAQLLKEKDNFKIITKITRLDQYGNQGYCAPAEDIRPLCYCRQQLKKAATQ
;
A
#
# COMPACT_ATOMS: atom_id res chain seq x y z
N THR A 1 -20.23 -3.03 -24.12
CA THR A 1 -19.42 -3.02 -22.88
C THR A 1 -17.96 -2.82 -23.25
N CYS A 2 -17.05 -2.55 -22.31
CA CYS A 2 -15.62 -2.43 -22.63
C CYS A 2 -15.05 -3.72 -23.23
N GLU A 3 -15.53 -4.88 -22.77
CA GLU A 3 -15.20 -6.21 -23.29
C GLU A 3 -15.63 -6.38 -24.76
N GLU A 4 -16.82 -5.93 -25.13
CA GLU A 4 -17.29 -5.91 -26.53
C GLU A 4 -16.48 -4.97 -27.43
N MET A 5 -15.79 -3.98 -26.84
CA MET A 5 -14.95 -3.03 -27.55
C MET A 5 -13.46 -3.40 -27.52
N GLU A 6 -13.10 -4.57 -26.98
CA GLU A 6 -11.72 -5.03 -26.79
C GLU A 6 -10.84 -4.01 -26.05
N ILE A 7 -11.46 -3.16 -25.23
CA ILE A 7 -10.74 -2.18 -24.41
C ILE A 7 -10.19 -2.96 -23.22
N PRO A 8 -8.86 -2.96 -23.00
CA PRO A 8 -8.29 -3.56 -21.80
C PRO A 8 -8.96 -2.97 -20.56
N ASP A 9 -9.24 -3.82 -19.58
CA ASP A 9 -9.93 -3.45 -18.33
C ASP A 9 -9.32 -2.20 -17.65
N GLU A 10 -8.01 -2.03 -17.78
CA GLU A 10 -7.24 -0.88 -17.28
C GLU A 10 -7.61 0.47 -17.94
N TYR A 11 -8.22 0.47 -19.12
CA TYR A 11 -8.69 1.66 -19.85
C TYR A 11 -10.23 1.75 -19.93
N CYS A 12 -10.95 0.85 -19.27
CA CYS A 12 -12.40 0.89 -19.25
C CYS A 12 -12.89 2.05 -18.35
N ILE A 13 -13.32 3.14 -18.98
CA ILE A 13 -13.81 4.36 -18.32
C ILE A 13 -15.16 4.11 -17.62
N CYS A 14 -15.89 3.04 -17.98
CA CYS A 14 -17.14 2.68 -17.32
C CYS A 14 -16.84 2.27 -15.86
N GLU A 15 -17.28 3.14 -14.94
CA GLU A 15 -17.26 3.03 -13.48
C GLU A 15 -17.11 1.60 -12.96
N GLN A 16 -15.88 1.22 -12.58
CA GLN A 16 -15.68 0.09 -11.67
C GLN A 16 -16.49 0.42 -10.42
N ILE A 17 -17.56 -0.35 -10.14
CA ILE A 17 -18.41 -0.08 -8.97
C ILE A 17 -17.67 -0.59 -7.74
N TRP A 18 -17.07 0.35 -7.02
CA TRP A 18 -16.43 0.13 -5.74
C TRP A 18 -17.44 0.38 -4.63
N HIS A 19 -17.68 -0.62 -3.80
CA HIS A 19 -18.55 -0.51 -2.65
C HIS A 19 -17.71 -0.23 -1.41
N LYS A 20 -18.08 0.80 -0.63
CA LYS A 20 -17.47 0.99 0.69
C LYS A 20 -17.69 -0.26 1.53
N THR A 21 -16.64 -0.73 2.17
CA THR A 21 -16.70 -1.87 3.10
C THR A 21 -16.27 -1.42 4.49
N ASP A 22 -16.59 -2.25 5.48
CA ASP A 22 -16.20 -1.99 6.86
C ASP A 22 -14.68 -2.08 7.01
N ILE A 23 -14.08 -0.97 7.41
CA ILE A 23 -12.63 -0.85 7.64
C ILE A 23 -12.13 -1.69 8.82
N HIS A 24 -13.05 -2.13 9.69
CA HIS A 24 -12.75 -2.97 10.85
C HIS A 24 -13.01 -4.46 10.61
N SER A 25 -13.45 -4.84 9.41
CA SER A 25 -13.63 -6.26 9.08
C SER A 25 -12.30 -7.01 9.11
N ASP A 26 -12.35 -8.31 9.44
CA ASP A 26 -11.17 -9.17 9.52
C ASP A 26 -10.43 -9.20 8.18
N ASP A 27 -11.15 -9.30 7.07
CA ASP A 27 -10.56 -9.30 5.72
C ASP A 27 -9.77 -8.02 5.44
N VAL A 28 -10.34 -6.86 5.77
CA VAL A 28 -9.70 -5.56 5.53
C VAL A 28 -8.49 -5.38 6.43
N THR A 29 -8.61 -5.77 7.70
CA THR A 29 -7.51 -5.68 8.67
C THR A 29 -6.35 -6.61 8.28
N ASN A 30 -6.65 -7.84 7.85
CA ASN A 30 -5.67 -8.80 7.38
C ASN A 30 -4.99 -8.33 6.08
N ALA A 31 -5.76 -7.78 5.13
CA ALA A 31 -5.23 -7.19 3.91
C ALA A 31 -4.30 -6.00 4.20
N ALA A 32 -4.65 -5.16 5.18
CA ALA A 32 -3.86 -4.02 5.59
C ALA A 32 -2.52 -4.42 6.23
N GLN A 33 -2.54 -5.41 7.14
CA GLN A 33 -1.32 -5.96 7.72
C GLN A 33 -0.45 -6.64 6.65
N PHE A 34 -1.07 -7.39 5.74
CA PHE A 34 -0.39 -8.01 4.60
C PHE A 34 0.32 -6.96 3.74
N LEU A 35 -0.33 -5.84 3.42
CA LEU A 35 0.25 -4.76 2.62
C LEU A 35 1.52 -4.19 3.27
N ILE A 36 1.49 -3.86 4.56
CA ILE A 36 2.67 -3.32 5.25
C ILE A 36 3.79 -4.37 5.34
N ASN A 37 3.44 -5.63 5.61
CA ASN A 37 4.40 -6.72 5.62
C ASN A 37 5.04 -6.93 4.24
N ASP A 38 4.29 -6.80 3.15
CA ASP A 38 4.80 -6.91 1.78
C ASP A 38 5.82 -5.79 1.48
N ILE A 39 5.53 -4.54 1.89
CA ILE A 39 6.48 -3.43 1.78
C ILE A 39 7.78 -3.75 2.52
N ASN A 40 7.69 -4.18 3.79
CA ASN A 40 8.87 -4.52 4.60
C ASN A 40 9.67 -5.69 3.99
N ASN A 41 8.98 -6.70 3.47
CA ASN A 41 9.59 -7.84 2.79
C ASN A 41 10.29 -7.41 1.50
N PHE A 42 9.69 -6.53 0.72
CA PHE A 42 10.30 -5.95 -0.48
C PHE A 42 11.60 -5.19 -0.13
N LEU A 43 11.58 -4.33 0.89
CA LEU A 43 12.77 -3.61 1.36
C LEU A 43 13.87 -4.58 1.85
N LYS A 44 13.48 -5.66 2.54
CA LYS A 44 14.39 -6.72 2.98
C LYS A 44 15.02 -7.47 1.81
N GLN A 45 14.25 -7.85 0.80
CA GLN A 45 14.75 -8.51 -0.40
C GLN A 45 15.75 -7.62 -1.18
N LYS A 46 15.60 -6.29 -1.07
CA LYS A 46 16.54 -5.31 -1.64
C LYS A 46 17.75 -5.00 -0.73
N ASN A 47 17.88 -5.66 0.43
CA ASN A 47 18.92 -5.42 1.44
C ASN A 47 18.94 -3.97 1.96
N LEU A 48 17.78 -3.34 2.11
CA LEU A 48 17.66 -1.94 2.53
C LEU A 48 17.27 -1.76 4.00
N THR A 49 17.17 -2.85 4.78
CA THR A 49 16.76 -2.82 6.20
C THR A 49 17.71 -2.03 7.11
N GLU A 50 18.97 -1.85 6.70
CA GLU A 50 19.96 -1.04 7.42
C GLU A 50 19.76 0.47 7.21
N ILE A 51 19.10 0.89 6.13
CA ILE A 51 18.92 2.31 5.78
C ILE A 51 17.46 2.76 5.86
N CYS A 52 16.53 1.88 5.54
CA CYS A 52 15.09 2.07 5.69
C CYS A 52 14.64 1.45 7.02
N GLU A 53 13.80 2.18 7.74
CA GLU A 53 13.14 1.70 8.94
C GLU A 53 12.05 0.69 8.58
N THR A 54 11.78 -0.23 9.50
CA THR A 54 10.61 -1.10 9.42
C THR A 54 9.35 -0.25 9.55
N LEU A 55 8.39 -0.45 8.65
CA LEU A 55 7.11 0.21 8.73
C LEU A 55 6.15 -0.60 9.62
N ASP A 56 5.44 0.08 10.51
CA ASP A 56 4.42 -0.55 11.36
C ASP A 56 3.03 -0.08 10.95
N PHE A 57 2.10 -1.02 10.82
CA PHE A 57 0.70 -0.73 10.54
C PHE A 57 0.09 0.10 11.69
N ILE A 58 -0.58 1.21 11.35
CA ILE A 58 -1.31 2.06 12.30
C ILE A 58 -2.81 1.80 12.19
N GLU A 59 -3.40 2.10 11.03
CA GLU A 59 -4.84 2.05 10.82
C GLU A 59 -5.20 1.92 9.34
N VAL A 60 -6.43 1.46 9.08
CA VAL A 60 -7.05 1.52 7.76
C VAL A 60 -7.78 2.86 7.62
N ILE A 61 -7.41 3.64 6.61
CA ILE A 61 -8.00 4.95 6.31
C ILE A 61 -9.28 4.79 5.49
N SER A 62 -9.25 3.90 4.49
CA SER A 62 -10.41 3.59 3.67
C SER A 62 -10.31 2.20 3.09
N ALA A 63 -11.46 1.56 2.88
CA ALA A 63 -11.57 0.28 2.22
C ALA A 63 -12.77 0.26 1.28
N GLU A 64 -12.53 -0.21 0.07
CA GLU A 64 -13.53 -0.39 -0.97
C GLU A 64 -13.41 -1.81 -1.53
N TYR A 65 -14.53 -2.44 -1.84
CA TYR A 65 -14.58 -3.79 -2.39
C TYR A 65 -15.22 -3.76 -3.78
N HIS A 66 -14.63 -4.51 -4.70
CA HIS A 66 -15.13 -4.72 -6.04
C HIS A 66 -15.67 -6.15 -6.16
N GLU A 67 -17.00 -6.30 -6.13
CA GLU A 67 -17.66 -7.60 -6.03
C GLU A 67 -17.29 -8.56 -7.16
N THR A 68 -17.33 -8.10 -8.40
CA THR A 68 -17.09 -8.95 -9.57
C THR A 68 -15.64 -9.41 -9.71
N LYS A 69 -14.69 -8.66 -9.14
CA LYS A 69 -13.26 -8.97 -9.19
C LYS A 69 -12.74 -9.56 -7.88
N ALA A 70 -13.60 -9.73 -6.88
CA ALA A 70 -13.21 -10.13 -5.52
C ALA A 70 -11.98 -9.37 -4.99
N THR A 71 -11.93 -8.06 -5.27
CA THR A 71 -10.75 -7.22 -5.05
C THR A 71 -11.05 -6.19 -3.97
N LEU A 72 -10.13 -6.04 -3.02
CA LEU A 72 -10.13 -4.96 -2.03
C LEU A 72 -9.18 -3.86 -2.45
N LYS A 73 -9.64 -2.62 -2.46
CA LYS A 73 -8.81 -1.43 -2.55
C LYS A 73 -8.75 -0.81 -1.17
N ILE A 74 -7.54 -0.70 -0.63
CA ILE A 74 -7.33 -0.18 0.72
C ILE A 74 -6.36 0.98 0.71
N VAL A 75 -6.57 1.91 1.64
CA VAL A 75 -5.59 2.93 2.01
C VAL A 75 -5.26 2.71 3.48
N VAL A 76 -3.97 2.56 3.79
CA VAL A 76 -3.48 2.29 5.14
C VAL A 76 -2.48 3.34 5.59
N SER A 77 -2.45 3.64 6.88
CA SER A 77 -1.43 4.48 7.50
C SER A 77 -0.34 3.61 8.13
N ALA A 78 0.92 4.02 7.98
CA ALA A 78 2.04 3.33 8.62
C ALA A 78 3.03 4.27 9.32
N SER A 79 3.47 3.82 10.49
CA SER A 79 4.55 4.39 11.29
C SER A 79 5.90 4.07 10.62
N PRO A 80 6.94 4.89 10.82
CA PRO A 80 7.00 6.07 11.70
C PRO A 80 6.55 7.39 11.02
N SER A 81 6.23 7.36 9.72
CA SER A 81 5.95 8.57 8.93
C SER A 81 4.48 9.02 8.91
N ASN A 82 3.56 8.25 9.52
CA ASN A 82 2.11 8.37 9.29
C ASN A 82 1.75 8.33 7.79
N GLY A 83 2.46 7.46 7.08
CA GLY A 83 2.42 7.39 5.64
C GLY A 83 1.23 6.65 5.09
N LYS A 84 0.61 7.20 4.05
CA LYS A 84 -0.60 6.68 3.43
C LYS A 84 -0.28 5.88 2.20
N TYR A 85 -0.55 4.57 2.25
CA TYR A 85 -0.27 3.65 1.16
C TYR A 85 -1.56 3.10 0.58
N GLU A 86 -1.71 3.16 -0.73
CA GLU A 86 -2.81 2.59 -1.48
C GLU A 86 -2.35 1.36 -2.27
N ALA A 87 -3.17 0.31 -2.23
CA ALA A 87 -3.02 -0.86 -3.10
C ALA A 87 -4.37 -1.55 -3.33
N GLN A 88 -4.44 -2.32 -4.41
CA GLN A 88 -5.53 -3.27 -4.66
C GLN A 88 -5.02 -4.70 -4.42
N LEU A 89 -5.80 -5.48 -3.69
CA LEU A 89 -5.51 -6.83 -3.29
C LEU A 89 -6.63 -7.76 -3.75
N LEU A 90 -6.26 -8.79 -4.51
CA LEU A 90 -7.15 -9.89 -4.85
C LEU A 90 -7.28 -10.82 -3.64
N LYS A 91 -8.51 -11.14 -3.24
CA LYS A 91 -8.77 -12.13 -2.19
C LYS A 91 -8.75 -13.55 -2.78
N GLU A 92 -7.81 -14.38 -2.33
CA GLU A 92 -7.66 -15.78 -2.75
C GLU A 92 -7.87 -16.72 -1.56
N LYS A 93 -9.08 -17.26 -1.39
CA LYS A 93 -9.48 -18.13 -0.25
C LYS A 93 -9.13 -17.50 1.12
N ASP A 94 -7.94 -17.81 1.64
CA ASP A 94 -7.40 -17.39 2.93
C ASP A 94 -6.19 -16.45 2.84
N ASN A 95 -5.82 -16.03 1.62
CA ASN A 95 -4.66 -15.18 1.35
C ASN A 95 -5.02 -13.95 0.51
N PHE A 96 -4.09 -13.01 0.46
CA PHE A 96 -4.17 -11.83 -0.39
C PHE A 96 -3.02 -11.79 -1.38
N LYS A 97 -3.30 -11.25 -2.55
CA LYS A 97 -2.30 -10.96 -3.57
C LYS A 97 -2.41 -9.51 -3.99
N ILE A 98 -1.35 -8.74 -3.82
CA ILE A 98 -1.28 -7.37 -4.36
C ILE A 98 -1.25 -7.46 -5.89
N ILE A 99 -2.21 -6.82 -6.55
CA ILE A 99 -2.38 -6.84 -8.01
C ILE A 99 -2.04 -5.49 -8.67
N THR A 100 -1.82 -4.44 -7.88
CA THR A 100 -1.40 -3.12 -8.36
C THR A 100 -0.08 -2.71 -7.74
N LYS A 101 0.59 -1.72 -8.32
CA LYS A 101 1.72 -1.06 -7.64
C LYS A 101 1.25 -0.42 -6.34
N ILE A 102 2.05 -0.56 -5.28
CA ILE A 102 1.83 0.14 -4.01
C ILE A 102 2.17 1.62 -4.21
N THR A 103 1.22 2.50 -3.89
CA THR A 103 1.34 3.95 -4.12
C THR A 103 1.32 4.70 -2.80
N ARG A 104 2.29 5.60 -2.60
CA ARG A 104 2.29 6.56 -1.49
C ARG A 104 1.42 7.76 -1.88
N LEU A 105 0.36 8.04 -1.09
CA LEU A 105 -0.63 9.07 -1.41
C LEU A 105 -0.28 10.46 -0.85
N ASP A 106 0.49 10.53 0.24
CA ASP A 106 0.88 11.78 0.88
C ASP A 106 2.31 12.21 0.49
N GLN A 107 2.58 13.51 0.67
CA GLN A 107 3.90 14.08 0.42
C GLN A 107 4.92 13.55 1.45
N TYR A 108 5.92 12.82 0.97
CA TYR A 108 6.97 12.22 1.80
C TYR A 108 8.30 12.99 1.77
N GLY A 109 8.48 13.93 0.83
CA GLY A 109 9.65 14.80 0.75
C GLY A 109 10.98 14.03 0.83
N ASN A 110 11.85 14.43 1.75
CA ASN A 110 13.18 13.83 1.93
C ASN A 110 13.20 12.57 2.82
N GLN A 111 12.04 12.05 3.23
CA GLN A 111 11.96 10.93 4.17
C GLN A 111 12.62 9.67 3.60
N GLY A 112 12.55 9.44 2.29
CA GLY A 112 13.11 8.25 1.61
C GLY A 112 14.41 8.46 0.85
N TYR A 113 15.08 9.61 0.95
CA TYR A 113 16.24 9.98 0.10
C TYR A 113 17.49 9.11 0.25
N CYS A 114 17.60 8.33 1.32
CA CYS A 114 18.66 7.33 1.48
C CYS A 114 18.48 6.14 0.53
N ALA A 115 17.26 5.87 0.05
CA ALA A 115 17.03 4.77 -0.87
C ALA A 115 17.63 5.10 -2.26
N PRO A 116 18.37 4.15 -2.86
CA PRO A 116 19.14 4.40 -4.08
C PRO A 116 18.26 4.57 -5.32
N ALA A 117 17.07 3.96 -5.35
CA ALA A 117 16.18 3.94 -6.51
C ALA A 117 14.89 4.73 -6.26
N GLU A 118 14.44 5.48 -7.27
CA GLU A 118 13.28 6.39 -7.18
C GLU A 118 11.97 5.67 -6.87
N ASP A 119 11.81 4.43 -7.34
CA ASP A 119 10.64 3.58 -7.08
C ASP A 119 10.59 3.04 -5.64
N ILE A 120 11.72 3.04 -4.93
CA ILE A 120 11.84 2.60 -3.54
C ILE A 120 11.62 3.76 -2.56
N ARG A 121 12.00 4.99 -2.93
CA ARG A 121 11.91 6.17 -2.05
C ARG A 121 10.53 6.36 -1.41
N PRO A 122 9.39 6.16 -2.10
CA PRO A 122 8.06 6.30 -1.49
C PRO A 122 7.75 5.24 -0.42
N LEU A 123 8.43 4.09 -0.48
CA LEU A 123 8.25 2.94 0.42
C LEU A 123 9.25 2.93 1.58
N CYS A 124 10.31 3.73 1.49
CA CYS A 124 11.39 3.78 2.47
C CYS A 124 11.24 4.99 3.38
N TYR A 125 11.27 4.75 4.69
CA TYR A 125 11.52 5.80 5.67
C TYR A 125 12.96 5.70 6.19
N CYS A 126 13.80 6.69 5.91
CA CYS A 126 15.20 6.62 6.27
C CYS A 126 15.41 6.68 7.79
N ARG A 127 16.15 5.71 8.33
CA ARG A 127 16.46 5.62 9.78
C ARG A 127 17.09 6.90 10.35
N GLN A 128 17.84 7.64 9.53
CA GLN A 128 18.42 8.93 9.93
C GLN A 128 17.38 9.99 10.30
N GLN A 129 16.15 9.88 9.81
CA GLN A 129 15.05 10.80 10.12
C GLN A 129 14.52 10.59 11.55
N LEU A 130 14.57 9.35 12.07
CA LEU A 130 14.20 9.07 13.48
C LEU A 130 15.11 9.80 14.46
N LYS A 131 16.41 9.84 14.19
CA LYS A 131 17.39 10.54 15.03
C LYS A 131 17.08 12.04 15.12
N LYS A 132 16.60 12.64 14.02
CA LYS A 132 16.22 14.06 13.99
C LYS A 132 14.95 14.32 14.81
N ALA A 133 13.96 13.43 14.70
CA ALA A 133 12.71 13.54 15.47
C ALA A 133 12.93 13.40 16.98
N ALA A 134 13.89 12.57 17.41
CA ALA A 134 14.22 12.40 18.83
C ALA A 134 15.07 13.54 19.45
N THR A 135 15.55 14.48 18.64
CA THR A 135 16.40 15.61 19.11
C THR A 135 15.61 16.93 19.17
N GLN A 136 14.29 16.89 18.94
CA GLN A 136 13.35 18.01 19.11
C GLN A 136 12.45 17.73 20.30
#